data_AF-A0A0S8JUT9-F1
#
_entry.id   AF-A0A0S8JUT9-F1
#
_cell.length_a   1.000
_cell.length_b   1.000
_cell.length_c   1.000
_cell.angle_alpha   90.00
_cell.angle_beta   90.00
_cell.angle_gamma   90.00
#
_symmetry.space_group_name_H-M   'P 1'
#
loop_
_entity.id
_entity.type
_entity.pdbx_description
1 polymer ?
#
loop_
_entity_poly.entity_id
_entity_poly.type
_entity_poly.pdbx_seq_one_letter_code
_entity_poly.pdbx_strand_id
1 'polypeptide(L)'
;MKTTYTIVRSLLIAGILFLIPVTYGQGSLTLNERGYFSMNGLDVTVFSDFYPEGHQSGVTIIQHGNRVAANGDLRLEPSPGQWSPVPAGTATVIDESANTISKTLWFPDSAKNRRGFNPVTYPDLQFTYHIHVTATGGSSFTVRVDLDEPLPVEWLDRVGFNLELFPGDLFGKTYLMDGRPGIFPTQPTGPMTVYDDEYLTEAMDTGYELVIAPEEPDQRMVITSSRQPLELRDGRSNHNNGWFIVRSTVQANVTKGAIEWIVTPNVVPGWKYAPVIQVSQLGYHPGQRKLAVVELDPQDTVLQAFRLFRVEPSGKVPVETGVVRYWGNFLRYRYATLDFSEVDTPGIYELSYGETSSHPFRIAADVYKRNTWQPTLEYYLPVQMCHMRVNEKYRVWHGRCHMDDALMAPTNHNHFDGYFQGPSTLCDYRSGDPVVGLNSGGWHDAGDYDLRVESQAGTVHRLAMMIEEFGLDHDATSVDQEKKVVEIHQPDGRP
;
A
#
# COMPACT_ATOMS: atom_id res chain seq x y z
N MET A 1 -80.36 -7.57 -48.35
CA MET A 1 -80.99 -6.22 -48.30
C MET A 1 -80.34 -5.43 -47.18
N LYS A 2 -79.68 -4.33 -47.55
CA LYS A 2 -78.99 -3.28 -46.75
C LYS A 2 -78.88 -3.50 -45.23
N THR A 3 -77.65 -3.72 -44.76
CA THR A 3 -77.26 -3.51 -43.36
C THR A 3 -76.07 -2.55 -43.32
N THR A 4 -76.25 -1.49 -42.55
CA THR A 4 -75.44 -0.28 -42.46
C THR A 4 -74.14 -0.54 -41.70
N TYR A 5 -73.00 -0.06 -42.22
CA TYR A 5 -71.71 -0.09 -41.53
C TYR A 5 -71.59 1.10 -40.58
N THR A 6 -71.39 0.82 -39.28
CA THR A 6 -71.06 1.81 -38.25
C THR A 6 -69.54 1.96 -38.16
N ILE A 7 -69.03 3.14 -38.48
CA ILE A 7 -67.60 3.48 -38.35
C ILE A 7 -67.33 3.86 -36.89
N VAL A 8 -66.56 3.03 -36.18
CA VAL A 8 -65.99 3.36 -34.86
C VAL A 8 -64.64 4.02 -35.08
N ARG A 9 -64.54 5.32 -34.79
CA ARG A 9 -63.27 6.06 -34.74
C ARG A 9 -62.51 5.64 -33.47
N SER A 10 -61.38 4.93 -33.66
CA SER A 10 -60.43 4.66 -32.58
C SER A 10 -59.52 5.88 -32.40
N LEU A 11 -59.56 6.53 -31.24
CA LEU A 11 -58.60 7.54 -30.84
C LEU A 11 -57.29 6.85 -30.41
N LEU A 12 -56.22 7.04 -31.18
CA LEU A 12 -54.85 6.77 -30.73
C LEU A 12 -54.44 7.89 -29.76
N ILE A 13 -54.28 7.58 -28.48
CA ILE A 13 -53.61 8.46 -27.51
C ILE A 13 -52.12 8.11 -27.56
N ALA A 14 -51.32 8.98 -28.16
CA ALA A 14 -49.86 8.90 -28.11
C ALA A 14 -49.40 9.37 -26.71
N GLY A 15 -48.99 8.41 -25.87
CA GLY A 15 -48.38 8.69 -24.58
C GLY A 15 -46.96 9.22 -24.76
N ILE A 16 -46.77 10.52 -24.51
CA ILE A 16 -45.44 11.13 -24.40
C ILE A 16 -44.85 10.68 -23.06
N LEU A 17 -43.90 9.75 -23.11
CA LEU A 17 -43.05 9.40 -21.97
C LEU A 17 -42.09 10.57 -21.72
N PHE A 18 -42.38 11.37 -20.69
CA PHE A 18 -41.41 12.28 -20.10
C PHE A 18 -40.35 11.44 -19.37
N LEU A 19 -39.19 11.24 -20.02
CA LEU A 19 -37.95 10.87 -19.33
C LEU A 19 -37.56 12.07 -18.45
N ILE A 20 -37.90 12.00 -17.17
CA ILE A 20 -37.36 12.89 -16.16
C ILE A 20 -35.91 12.44 -15.94
N PRO A 21 -34.88 13.21 -16.33
CA PRO A 21 -33.53 12.90 -15.90
C PRO A 21 -33.51 12.96 -14.38
N VAL A 22 -33.28 11.82 -13.74
CA VAL A 22 -32.94 11.78 -12.32
C VAL A 22 -31.54 12.39 -12.22
N THR A 23 -31.48 13.69 -11.95
CA THR A 23 -30.25 14.34 -11.54
C THR A 23 -29.93 13.80 -10.15
N TYR A 24 -29.07 12.79 -10.07
CA TYR A 24 -28.41 12.48 -8.81
C TYR A 24 -27.55 13.70 -8.46
N GLY A 25 -28.01 14.53 -7.53
CA GLY A 25 -27.13 15.52 -6.93
C GLY A 25 -25.98 14.77 -6.29
N GLN A 26 -24.76 14.94 -6.78
CA GLN A 26 -23.59 14.47 -6.04
C GLN A 26 -23.59 15.20 -4.70
N GLY A 27 -23.64 14.42 -3.61
CA GLY A 27 -23.45 14.97 -2.27
C GLY A 27 -22.07 15.61 -2.15
N SER A 28 -21.90 16.48 -1.16
CA SER A 28 -20.59 16.99 -0.80
C SER A 28 -19.86 16.01 0.12
N LEU A 29 -18.54 16.11 0.15
CA LEU A 29 -17.68 15.44 1.11
C LEU A 29 -18.03 15.90 2.53
N THR A 30 -18.41 14.96 3.40
CA THR A 30 -18.84 15.25 4.77
C THR A 30 -18.28 14.25 5.76
N LEU A 31 -18.08 14.68 7.01
CA LEU A 31 -17.80 13.77 8.12
C LEU A 31 -18.90 12.72 8.28
N ASN A 32 -18.49 11.48 8.51
CA ASN A 32 -19.38 10.38 8.85
C ASN A 32 -19.23 9.95 10.31
N GLU A 33 -20.12 9.06 10.75
CA GLU A 33 -20.15 8.51 12.12
C GLU A 33 -18.89 7.70 12.50
N ARG A 34 -18.05 7.33 11.52
CA ARG A 34 -16.79 6.61 11.73
C ARG A 34 -15.59 7.55 11.88
N GLY A 35 -15.82 8.87 11.83
CA GLY A 35 -14.80 9.88 12.09
C GLY A 35 -13.86 10.17 10.91
N TYR A 36 -14.31 9.99 9.67
CA TYR A 36 -13.59 10.41 8.47
C TYR A 36 -14.53 11.06 7.45
N PHE A 37 -13.95 11.76 6.48
CA PHE A 37 -14.73 12.40 5.41
C PHE A 37 -15.12 11.39 4.35
N SER A 38 -16.38 11.39 3.92
CA SER A 38 -16.88 10.44 2.94
C SER A 38 -17.92 11.08 2.03
N MET A 39 -17.88 10.67 0.76
CA MET A 39 -18.94 10.80 -0.23
C MET A 39 -18.83 9.63 -1.19
N ASN A 40 -19.81 9.45 -2.10
CA ASN A 40 -19.70 8.37 -3.09
C ASN A 40 -18.41 8.53 -3.91
N GLY A 41 -17.59 7.48 -4.00
CA GLY A 41 -16.34 7.48 -4.75
C GLY A 41 -15.15 8.14 -4.07
N LEU A 42 -15.29 8.72 -2.87
CA LEU A 42 -14.19 9.39 -2.18
C LEU A 42 -14.30 9.26 -0.66
N ASP A 43 -13.24 8.75 -0.04
CA ASP A 43 -13.01 8.84 1.39
C ASP A 43 -11.68 9.57 1.68
N VAL A 44 -11.66 10.41 2.71
CA VAL A 44 -10.45 11.09 3.20
C VAL A 44 -10.34 10.86 4.70
N THR A 45 -9.28 10.17 5.12
CA THR A 45 -8.99 9.89 6.53
C THR A 45 -7.87 10.81 7.03
N VAL A 46 -7.88 11.10 8.33
CA VAL A 46 -6.94 12.04 8.96
C VAL A 46 -6.42 11.41 10.25
N PHE A 47 -5.20 10.88 10.19
CA PHE A 47 -4.53 10.13 11.26
C PHE A 47 -5.38 8.99 11.85
N SER A 48 -6.12 8.29 10.99
CA SER A 48 -6.92 7.11 11.37
C SER A 48 -6.05 5.84 11.51
N ASP A 49 -4.87 5.85 10.89
CA ASP A 49 -3.74 4.94 11.10
C ASP A 49 -2.48 5.78 11.40
N PHE A 50 -1.46 5.12 11.95
CA PHE A 50 -0.18 5.77 12.26
C PHE A 50 0.98 4.78 12.18
N TYR A 51 1.45 4.56 10.97
CA TYR A 51 2.68 3.88 10.59
C TYR A 51 3.34 4.65 9.42
N PRO A 52 3.82 5.88 9.68
CA PRO A 52 4.37 6.76 8.64
C PRO A 52 5.52 6.15 7.85
N GLU A 53 6.33 5.30 8.49
CA GLU A 53 7.45 4.58 7.87
C GLU A 53 6.98 3.56 6.81
N GLY A 54 5.73 3.09 6.91
CA GLY A 54 5.07 2.23 5.92
C GLY A 54 4.07 2.96 5.03
N HIS A 55 4.21 4.29 4.88
CA HIS A 55 3.33 5.12 4.05
C HIS A 55 1.86 5.07 4.49
N GLN A 56 1.61 5.09 5.81
CA GLN A 56 0.29 5.01 6.44
C GLN A 56 0.18 6.02 7.58
N SER A 57 -0.14 7.28 7.31
CA SER A 57 -0.36 8.30 8.35
C SER A 57 -1.00 9.56 7.75
N GLY A 58 -1.14 10.59 8.57
CA GLY A 58 -1.43 11.95 8.11
C GLY A 58 -2.77 12.06 7.41
N VAL A 59 -2.78 12.66 6.23
CA VAL A 59 -3.96 12.69 5.35
C VAL A 59 -3.86 11.55 4.34
N THR A 60 -4.86 10.67 4.32
CA THR A 60 -4.96 9.58 3.33
C THR A 60 -6.20 9.77 2.47
N ILE A 61 -6.02 9.64 1.15
CA ILE A 61 -7.06 9.86 0.15
C ILE A 61 -7.34 8.53 -0.55
N ILE A 62 -8.62 8.14 -0.55
CA ILE A 62 -9.08 6.92 -1.21
C ILE A 62 -10.12 7.30 -2.27
N GLN A 63 -9.70 7.31 -3.53
CA GLN A 63 -10.55 7.57 -4.69
C GLN A 63 -11.00 6.26 -5.32
N HIS A 64 -12.30 6.08 -5.51
CA HIS A 64 -12.89 4.96 -6.24
C HIS A 64 -12.35 3.58 -5.79
N GLY A 65 -12.23 3.42 -4.47
CA GLY A 65 -11.77 2.16 -3.85
C GLY A 65 -10.25 1.99 -3.81
N ASN A 66 -9.46 2.91 -4.36
CA ASN A 66 -8.00 2.84 -4.37
C ASN A 66 -7.34 3.93 -3.51
N ARG A 67 -6.31 3.57 -2.74
CA ARG A 67 -5.58 4.51 -1.86
C ARG A 67 -4.52 5.24 -2.69
N VAL A 68 -4.88 6.42 -3.17
CA VAL A 68 -4.07 7.20 -4.12
C VAL A 68 -3.02 8.09 -3.45
N ALA A 69 -3.24 8.49 -2.19
CA ALA A 69 -2.30 9.31 -1.44
C ALA A 69 -2.32 9.04 0.07
N ALA A 70 -1.21 9.27 0.77
CA ALA A 70 -1.06 9.07 2.22
C ALA A 70 0.03 9.98 2.84
N ASN A 71 0.31 9.80 4.14
CA ASN A 71 1.37 10.43 4.94
C ASN A 71 1.25 11.94 5.21
N GLY A 72 0.29 12.66 4.60
CA GLY A 72 0.12 14.12 4.65
C GLY A 72 0.34 14.77 6.03
N ASP A 73 1.58 15.18 6.31
CA ASP A 73 2.05 15.73 7.59
C ASP A 73 3.39 16.49 7.41
N LEU A 74 3.84 17.24 8.42
CA LEU A 74 5.17 17.85 8.44
C LEU A 74 6.28 16.81 8.62
N ARG A 75 7.33 16.94 7.82
CA ARG A 75 8.57 16.14 7.84
C ARG A 75 9.78 17.06 7.97
N LEU A 76 10.87 16.55 8.56
CA LEU A 76 12.09 17.32 8.76
C LEU A 76 13.02 17.29 7.54
N GLU A 77 12.73 16.42 6.57
CA GLU A 77 13.47 16.29 5.30
C GLU A 77 12.54 16.18 4.07
N PRO A 78 13.05 16.42 2.83
CA PRO A 78 12.29 16.29 1.58
C PRO A 78 11.70 14.91 1.33
N SER A 79 12.46 13.85 1.62
CA SER A 79 12.09 12.45 1.37
C SER A 79 12.50 11.61 2.59
N PRO A 80 11.62 11.48 3.59
CA PRO A 80 11.94 10.74 4.82
C PRO A 80 12.07 9.25 4.56
N GLY A 81 13.05 8.63 5.21
CA GLY A 81 13.27 7.18 5.20
C GLY A 81 12.62 6.47 6.38
N GLN A 82 12.83 5.16 6.45
CA GLN A 82 12.28 4.30 7.53
C GLN A 82 12.71 4.75 8.94
N TRP A 83 13.88 5.38 9.06
CA TRP A 83 14.46 5.82 10.34
C TRP A 83 14.45 7.33 10.53
N SER A 84 13.75 8.06 9.66
CA SER A 84 13.62 9.51 9.78
C SER A 84 12.77 9.90 11.00
N PRO A 85 13.04 11.07 11.61
CA PRO A 85 12.22 11.62 12.67
C PRO A 85 10.74 11.73 12.27
N VAL A 86 9.85 11.22 13.12
CA VAL A 86 8.39 11.37 12.96
C VAL A 86 7.80 12.09 14.17
N PRO A 87 6.70 12.85 14.02
CA PRO A 87 6.10 13.56 15.13
C PRO A 87 5.42 12.61 16.11
N ALA A 88 5.37 12.98 17.38
CA ALA A 88 4.36 12.48 18.31
C ALA A 88 3.11 13.37 18.22
N GLY A 89 1.97 12.89 18.72
CA GLY A 89 0.74 13.66 18.63
C GLY A 89 -0.35 13.25 19.61
N THR A 90 -1.37 14.09 19.71
CA THR A 90 -2.59 13.81 20.48
C THR A 90 -3.51 12.85 19.73
N ALA A 91 -4.60 12.44 20.38
CA ALA A 91 -5.76 11.94 19.66
C ALA A 91 -6.31 13.02 18.71
N THR A 92 -6.96 12.57 17.65
CA THR A 92 -7.62 13.42 16.67
C THR A 92 -8.88 14.07 17.27
N VAL A 93 -9.13 15.33 16.95
CA VAL A 93 -10.32 16.10 17.34
C VAL A 93 -11.23 16.27 16.14
N ILE A 94 -12.51 15.90 16.29
CA ILE A 94 -13.52 15.99 15.23
C ILE A 94 -14.50 17.11 15.59
N ASP A 95 -14.63 18.08 14.71
CA ASP A 95 -15.65 19.13 14.78
C ASP A 95 -16.65 18.91 13.64
N GLU A 96 -17.77 18.24 13.98
CA GLU A 96 -18.85 17.97 13.03
C GLU A 96 -19.49 19.25 12.49
N SER A 97 -19.59 20.29 13.33
CA SER A 97 -20.25 21.55 12.96
C SER A 97 -19.44 22.35 11.94
N ALA A 98 -18.11 22.30 12.07
CA ALA A 98 -17.16 22.92 11.15
C ALA A 98 -16.72 21.97 10.03
N ASN A 99 -17.25 20.74 9.97
CA ASN A 99 -16.83 19.70 9.03
C ASN A 99 -15.30 19.56 8.97
N THR A 100 -14.66 19.51 10.14
CA THR A 100 -13.20 19.64 10.30
C THR A 100 -12.64 18.54 11.19
N ILE A 101 -11.49 17.98 10.81
CA ILE A 101 -10.68 17.08 11.63
C ILE A 101 -9.37 17.77 11.94
N SER A 102 -8.96 17.78 13.21
CA SER A 102 -7.72 18.42 13.65
C SER A 102 -6.86 17.53 14.54
N LYS A 103 -5.55 17.73 14.53
CA LYS A 103 -4.62 17.01 15.42
C LYS A 103 -3.46 17.93 15.81
N THR A 104 -3.04 17.83 17.08
CA THR A 104 -1.83 18.51 17.57
C THR A 104 -0.68 17.52 17.56
N LEU A 105 0.45 17.94 17.03
CA LEU A 105 1.64 17.14 16.79
C LEU A 105 2.89 17.92 17.23
N TRP A 106 3.97 17.21 17.57
CA TRP A 106 5.22 17.83 18.00
C TRP A 106 6.44 16.99 17.70
N PHE A 107 7.57 17.69 17.56
CA PHE A 107 8.90 17.10 17.55
C PHE A 107 9.68 17.53 18.81
N PRO A 108 10.51 16.65 19.39
CA PRO A 108 10.70 15.24 19.05
C PRO A 108 9.61 14.33 19.63
N ASP A 109 9.44 13.14 19.06
CA ASP A 109 8.80 12.04 19.80
C ASP A 109 9.79 11.53 20.87
N SER A 110 9.57 11.94 22.11
CA SER A 110 10.40 11.51 23.22
C SER A 110 10.41 9.99 23.42
N ALA A 111 9.38 9.25 22.99
CA ALA A 111 9.33 7.79 23.12
C ALA A 111 10.29 7.09 22.16
N LYS A 112 10.61 7.72 21.02
CA LYS A 112 11.53 7.19 19.98
C LYS A 112 12.93 7.81 20.02
N ASN A 113 13.11 8.97 20.64
CA ASN A 113 14.43 9.63 20.67
C ASN A 113 15.47 8.82 21.46
N ARG A 114 16.36 8.11 20.75
CA ARG A 114 17.45 7.26 21.27
C ARG A 114 17.00 6.14 22.22
N ARG A 115 15.72 5.77 22.24
CA ARG A 115 15.16 4.71 23.08
C ARG A 115 13.96 4.03 22.43
N GLY A 116 13.51 2.92 23.02
CA GLY A 116 12.38 2.15 22.52
C GLY A 116 12.79 1.05 21.55
N PHE A 117 11.81 0.50 20.83
CA PHE A 117 12.01 -0.61 19.89
C PHE A 117 12.82 -0.17 18.65
N ASN A 118 12.48 0.99 18.09
CA ASN A 118 13.19 1.62 16.97
C ASN A 118 13.70 3.00 17.39
N PRO A 119 14.81 3.07 18.15
CA PRO A 119 15.42 4.33 18.52
C PRO A 119 15.86 5.11 17.27
N VAL A 120 15.38 6.34 17.13
CA VAL A 120 15.88 7.29 16.11
C VAL A 120 16.52 8.49 16.80
N THR A 121 17.40 9.20 16.09
CA THR A 121 17.99 10.44 16.61
C THR A 121 17.22 11.62 16.07
N TYR A 122 16.65 12.42 16.97
CA TYR A 122 16.03 13.69 16.60
C TYR A 122 17.09 14.80 16.59
N PRO A 123 17.01 15.75 15.65
CA PRO A 123 17.81 16.97 15.71
C PRO A 123 17.41 17.83 16.92
N ASP A 124 18.24 18.81 17.26
CA ASP A 124 17.92 19.82 18.29
C ASP A 124 16.92 20.85 17.73
N LEU A 125 15.71 20.39 17.45
CA LEU A 125 14.58 21.18 17.01
C LEU A 125 13.34 20.71 17.80
N GLN A 126 12.73 21.65 18.52
CA GLN A 126 11.53 21.41 19.32
C GLN A 126 10.44 22.38 18.87
N PHE A 127 9.30 21.85 18.44
CA PHE A 127 8.16 22.68 18.07
C PHE A 127 6.87 21.85 18.12
N THR A 128 5.77 22.57 18.29
CA THR A 128 4.41 22.03 18.25
C THR A 128 3.65 22.68 17.11
N TYR A 129 2.79 21.90 16.47
CA TYR A 129 1.99 22.34 15.34
C TYR A 129 0.63 21.64 15.32
N HIS A 130 -0.27 22.21 14.54
CA HIS A 130 -1.64 21.76 14.39
C HIS A 130 -1.96 21.57 12.92
N ILE A 131 -2.47 20.40 12.59
CA ILE A 131 -3.05 20.14 11.27
C ILE A 131 -4.56 20.24 11.40
N HIS A 132 -5.17 20.97 10.46
CA HIS A 132 -6.60 21.10 10.28
C HIS A 132 -6.96 20.67 8.87
N VAL A 133 -7.88 19.72 8.76
CA VAL A 133 -8.43 19.26 7.47
C VAL A 133 -9.91 19.57 7.46
N THR A 134 -10.37 20.37 6.51
CA THR A 134 -11.77 20.83 6.45
C THR A 134 -12.35 20.54 5.08
N ALA A 135 -13.48 19.83 5.00
CA ALA A 135 -14.16 19.65 3.73
C ALA A 135 -14.92 20.93 3.33
N THR A 136 -14.63 21.47 2.15
CA THR A 136 -15.02 22.83 1.72
C THR A 136 -16.17 22.86 0.71
N GLY A 137 -16.77 21.71 0.40
CA GLY A 137 -17.89 21.56 -0.54
C GLY A 137 -17.47 20.83 -1.83
N GLY A 138 -18.44 20.16 -2.47
CA GLY A 138 -18.14 19.22 -3.55
C GLY A 138 -17.23 18.10 -3.03
N SER A 139 -16.20 17.71 -3.79
CA SER A 139 -15.18 16.75 -3.36
C SER A 139 -13.95 17.40 -2.71
N SER A 140 -13.92 18.73 -2.60
CA SER A 140 -12.73 19.47 -2.15
C SER A 140 -12.60 19.50 -0.63
N PHE A 141 -11.35 19.51 -0.17
CA PHE A 141 -11.01 19.79 1.22
C PHE A 141 -9.74 20.64 1.30
N THR A 142 -9.61 21.40 2.38
CA THR A 142 -8.40 22.15 2.70
C THR A 142 -7.54 21.37 3.68
N VAL A 143 -6.23 21.51 3.53
CA VAL A 143 -5.25 21.15 4.56
C VAL A 143 -4.57 22.42 4.99
N ARG A 144 -4.65 22.74 6.29
CA ARG A 144 -3.99 23.88 6.90
C ARG A 144 -3.08 23.42 8.03
N VAL A 145 -1.86 23.93 8.05
CA VAL A 145 -0.91 23.71 9.13
C VAL A 145 -0.63 25.03 9.85
N ASP A 146 -0.82 25.03 11.15
CA ASP A 146 -0.45 26.12 12.05
C ASP A 146 0.71 25.67 12.96
N LEU A 147 1.64 26.57 13.25
CA LEU A 147 2.71 26.40 14.22
C LEU A 147 2.41 27.24 15.47
N ASP A 148 2.84 26.77 16.64
CA ASP A 148 2.76 27.59 17.87
C ASP A 148 3.74 28.77 17.82
N GLU A 149 4.93 28.53 17.28
CA GLU A 149 6.01 29.51 17.14
C GLU A 149 6.65 29.42 15.74
N PRO A 150 7.24 30.51 15.22
CA PRO A 150 7.99 30.46 13.97
C PRO A 150 9.14 29.46 14.04
N LEU A 151 9.40 28.75 12.93
CA LEU A 151 10.58 27.89 12.86
C LEU A 151 11.88 28.71 12.78
N PRO A 152 12.99 28.19 13.33
CA PRO A 152 14.32 28.77 13.12
C PRO A 152 14.68 28.82 11.62
N VAL A 153 15.47 29.81 11.22
CA VAL A 153 15.77 30.11 9.81
C VAL A 153 16.42 28.93 9.09
N GLU A 154 17.28 28.19 9.79
CA GLU A 154 17.99 27.01 9.29
C GLU A 154 17.08 25.80 8.96
N TRP A 155 15.82 25.84 9.39
CA TRP A 155 14.83 24.78 9.16
C TRP A 155 13.79 25.12 8.10
N LEU A 156 13.77 26.34 7.57
CA LEU A 156 12.71 26.81 6.67
C LEU A 156 12.65 26.04 5.35
N ASP A 157 13.79 25.67 4.76
CA ASP A 157 13.83 24.87 3.52
C ASP A 157 13.74 23.35 3.78
N ARG A 158 13.77 22.94 5.06
CA ARG A 158 13.84 21.54 5.49
C ARG A 158 12.52 21.02 6.02
N VAL A 159 11.83 21.78 6.84
CA VAL A 159 10.52 21.40 7.37
C VAL A 159 9.46 21.68 6.32
N GLY A 160 8.80 20.62 5.86
CA GLY A 160 7.78 20.71 4.83
C GLY A 160 6.64 19.75 5.06
N PHE A 161 5.45 20.14 4.60
CA PHE A 161 4.31 19.23 4.53
C PHE A 161 4.50 18.32 3.33
N ASN A 162 4.51 17.01 3.56
CA ASN A 162 4.71 15.99 2.53
C ASN A 162 3.44 15.14 2.40
N LEU A 163 2.85 15.12 1.20
CA LEU A 163 1.80 14.17 0.81
C LEU A 163 2.37 13.21 -0.22
N GLU A 164 2.24 11.91 0.03
CA GLU A 164 2.86 10.88 -0.79
C GLU A 164 1.84 10.23 -1.72
N LEU A 165 2.22 10.00 -2.98
CA LEU A 165 1.40 9.39 -4.02
C LEU A 165 1.97 8.02 -4.41
N PHE A 166 1.12 6.99 -4.47
CA PHE A 166 1.58 5.62 -4.73
C PHE A 166 2.15 5.48 -6.15
N PRO A 167 3.44 5.10 -6.31
CA PRO A 167 4.07 5.12 -7.63
C PRO A 167 3.46 4.14 -8.64
N GLY A 168 3.08 2.94 -8.18
CA GLY A 168 2.57 1.87 -9.05
C GLY A 168 1.33 2.25 -9.84
N ASP A 169 0.48 3.11 -9.26
CA ASP A 169 -0.73 3.60 -9.91
C ASP A 169 -0.49 4.76 -10.88
N LEU A 170 0.67 5.42 -10.77
CA LEU A 170 1.00 6.63 -11.51
C LEU A 170 2.02 6.41 -12.62
N PHE A 171 2.73 5.28 -12.66
CA PHE A 171 3.73 5.04 -13.70
C PHE A 171 3.20 5.23 -15.12
N GLY A 172 3.87 6.10 -15.88
CA GLY A 172 3.50 6.44 -17.26
C GLY A 172 2.32 7.42 -17.39
N LYS A 173 1.65 7.77 -16.28
CA LYS A 173 0.59 8.78 -16.26
C LYS A 173 1.16 10.19 -16.31
N THR A 174 0.31 11.13 -16.73
CA THR A 174 0.71 12.53 -16.86
C THR A 174 0.43 13.34 -15.59
N TYR A 175 1.15 14.45 -15.45
CA TYR A 175 0.79 15.52 -14.53
C TYR A 175 0.91 16.87 -15.24
N LEU A 176 0.22 17.88 -14.72
CA LEU A 176 0.39 19.27 -15.13
C LEU A 176 0.79 20.10 -13.90
N MET A 177 1.91 20.82 -13.96
CA MET A 177 2.30 21.81 -12.95
C MET A 177 2.16 23.22 -13.54
N ASP A 178 1.21 24.00 -13.07
CA ASP A 178 0.77 25.27 -13.68
C ASP A 178 0.55 25.15 -15.20
N GLY A 179 -0.04 24.04 -15.64
CA GLY A 179 -0.28 23.73 -17.05
C GLY A 179 0.94 23.19 -17.83
N ARG A 180 2.13 23.12 -17.24
CA ARG A 180 3.30 22.48 -17.85
C ARG A 180 3.19 20.96 -17.73
N PRO A 181 3.29 20.20 -18.83
CA PRO A 181 3.12 18.76 -18.78
C PRO A 181 4.39 18.03 -18.33
N GLY A 182 4.20 16.96 -17.56
CA GLY A 182 5.22 15.97 -17.25
C GLY A 182 4.64 14.56 -17.15
N ILE A 183 5.52 13.58 -16.93
CA ILE A 183 5.17 12.15 -16.83
C ILE A 183 5.80 11.60 -15.55
N PHE A 184 5.05 10.78 -14.82
CA PHE A 184 5.58 10.01 -13.70
C PHE A 184 6.46 8.86 -14.22
N PRO A 185 7.78 8.87 -13.97
CA PRO A 185 8.69 7.91 -14.55
C PRO A 185 8.61 6.55 -13.84
N THR A 186 8.85 5.46 -14.56
CA THR A 186 8.95 4.12 -13.95
C THR A 186 10.21 3.96 -13.12
N GLN A 187 11.29 4.66 -13.46
CA GLN A 187 12.57 4.67 -12.75
C GLN A 187 12.93 6.10 -12.34
N PRO A 188 13.46 6.33 -11.13
CA PRO A 188 13.97 7.64 -10.76
C PRO A 188 15.15 7.99 -11.67
N THR A 189 15.18 9.23 -12.15
CA THR A 189 16.24 9.74 -13.03
C THR A 189 16.83 11.03 -12.46
N GLY A 190 18.15 11.17 -12.57
CA GLY A 190 18.86 12.38 -12.16
C GLY A 190 18.46 13.67 -12.91
N PRO A 191 19.05 14.82 -12.55
CA PRO A 191 20.27 14.96 -11.75
C PRO A 191 20.08 14.67 -10.25
N MET A 192 21.15 14.21 -9.60
CA MET A 192 21.20 13.95 -8.16
C MET A 192 21.82 15.14 -7.43
N THR A 193 21.24 15.50 -6.30
CA THR A 193 21.69 16.57 -5.40
C THR A 193 21.80 16.00 -3.99
N VAL A 194 22.76 16.50 -3.22
CA VAL A 194 22.96 16.07 -1.82
C VAL A 194 22.08 16.92 -0.91
N TYR A 195 21.26 16.27 -0.09
CA TYR A 195 20.45 16.86 0.97
C TYR A 195 20.80 16.14 2.28
N ASP A 196 21.46 16.84 3.21
CA ASP A 196 21.81 16.29 4.54
C ASP A 196 22.42 14.87 4.49
N ASP A 197 23.50 14.72 3.71
CA ASP A 197 24.24 13.46 3.46
C ASP A 197 23.50 12.40 2.62
N GLU A 198 22.28 12.66 2.15
CA GLU A 198 21.55 11.78 1.23
C GLU A 198 21.54 12.30 -0.21
N TYR A 199 21.53 11.39 -1.18
CA TYR A 199 21.39 11.73 -2.59
C TYR A 199 19.91 11.66 -2.99
N LEU A 200 19.33 12.79 -3.38
CA LEU A 200 17.97 12.89 -3.88
C LEU A 200 17.96 13.52 -5.27
N THR A 201 17.02 13.13 -6.12
CA THR A 201 16.80 13.89 -7.35
C THR A 201 16.34 15.31 -7.07
N GLU A 202 16.62 16.21 -8.01
CA GLU A 202 15.92 17.49 -8.05
C GLU A 202 14.39 17.29 -8.13
N ALA A 203 13.63 18.32 -7.80
CA ALA A 203 12.19 18.28 -7.98
C ALA A 203 11.85 18.04 -9.46
N MET A 204 10.88 17.16 -9.72
CA MET A 204 10.36 16.90 -11.06
C MET A 204 9.66 18.12 -11.64
N ASP A 205 8.98 18.90 -10.80
CA ASP A 205 8.41 20.20 -11.16
C ASP A 205 8.12 21.02 -9.90
N THR A 206 7.86 22.32 -10.06
CA THR A 206 7.51 23.24 -8.98
C THR A 206 6.52 24.31 -9.45
N GLY A 207 5.44 24.53 -8.72
CA GLY A 207 4.36 25.46 -9.14
C GLY A 207 3.31 25.67 -8.06
N TYR A 208 2.15 26.20 -8.39
CA TYR A 208 1.07 26.49 -7.43
C TYR A 208 -0.19 25.65 -7.68
N GLU A 209 -0.33 25.05 -8.86
CA GLU A 209 -1.38 24.10 -9.21
C GLU A 209 -0.77 22.83 -9.80
N LEU A 210 -0.99 21.69 -9.13
CA LEU A 210 -0.62 20.37 -9.61
C LEU A 210 -1.88 19.58 -9.96
N VAL A 211 -2.00 19.18 -11.22
CA VAL A 211 -3.02 18.24 -11.70
C VAL A 211 -2.38 16.88 -11.91
N ILE A 212 -2.84 15.88 -11.17
CA ILE A 212 -2.34 14.49 -11.22
C ILE A 212 -3.28 13.67 -12.11
N ALA A 213 -2.72 12.87 -13.02
CA ALA A 213 -3.42 11.94 -13.90
C ALA A 213 -4.69 12.54 -14.57
N PRO A 214 -4.59 13.70 -15.27
CA PRO A 214 -5.74 14.36 -15.89
C PRO A 214 -6.52 13.46 -16.87
N GLU A 215 -5.85 12.48 -17.47
CA GLU A 215 -6.38 11.49 -18.40
C GLU A 215 -7.15 10.34 -17.74
N GLU A 216 -7.04 10.14 -16.42
CA GLU A 216 -7.66 9.04 -15.67
C GLU A 216 -8.70 9.57 -14.67
N PRO A 217 -10.00 9.61 -15.02
CA PRO A 217 -11.04 10.17 -14.14
C PRO A 217 -11.09 9.55 -12.74
N ASP A 218 -10.77 8.26 -12.61
CA ASP A 218 -10.84 7.57 -11.32
C ASP A 218 -9.71 7.95 -10.36
N GLN A 219 -8.63 8.56 -10.87
CA GLN A 219 -7.45 8.96 -10.09
C GLN A 219 -7.10 10.44 -10.21
N ARG A 220 -7.80 11.19 -11.08
CA ARG A 220 -7.54 12.60 -11.29
C ARG A 220 -7.69 13.36 -9.99
N MET A 221 -6.70 14.18 -9.65
CA MET A 221 -6.70 15.02 -8.46
C MET A 221 -6.00 16.34 -8.75
N VAL A 222 -6.54 17.43 -8.22
CA VAL A 222 -5.91 18.76 -8.29
C VAL A 222 -5.49 19.18 -6.89
N ILE A 223 -4.24 19.60 -6.74
CA ILE A 223 -3.72 20.21 -5.51
C ILE A 223 -3.34 21.64 -5.87
N THR A 224 -3.86 22.61 -5.11
CA THR A 224 -3.47 24.01 -5.24
C THR A 224 -2.93 24.54 -3.93
N SER A 225 -1.95 25.41 -4.00
CA SER A 225 -1.51 26.21 -2.86
C SER A 225 -1.62 27.70 -3.18
N SER A 226 -2.05 28.49 -2.19
CA SER A 226 -2.24 29.93 -2.33
C SER A 226 -1.01 30.76 -1.96
N ARG A 227 0.00 30.15 -1.31
CA ARG A 227 1.12 30.86 -0.67
C ARG A 227 2.49 30.30 -1.02
N GLN A 228 2.63 28.99 -0.93
CA GLN A 228 3.90 28.29 -1.14
C GLN A 228 3.84 27.56 -2.47
N PRO A 229 4.97 27.44 -3.19
CA PRO A 229 5.01 26.49 -4.28
C PRO A 229 4.85 25.05 -3.75
N LEU A 230 4.17 24.23 -4.54
CA LEU A 230 4.20 22.78 -4.52
C LEU A 230 5.43 22.30 -5.27
N GLU A 231 6.22 21.43 -4.66
CA GLU A 231 7.25 20.63 -5.32
C GLU A 231 6.70 19.22 -5.56
N LEU A 232 6.91 18.70 -6.77
CA LEU A 232 6.71 17.27 -7.03
C LEU A 232 8.08 16.59 -7.05
N ARG A 233 8.31 15.56 -6.23
CA ARG A 233 9.59 14.87 -6.10
C ARG A 233 9.43 13.35 -6.22
N ASP A 234 10.53 12.69 -6.53
CA ASP A 234 10.61 11.23 -6.59
C ASP A 234 11.43 10.69 -5.41
N GLY A 235 10.74 10.27 -4.35
CA GLY A 235 11.37 9.71 -3.14
C GLY A 235 12.02 8.34 -3.36
N ARG A 236 11.86 7.74 -4.56
CA ARG A 236 12.55 6.49 -4.91
C ARG A 236 14.04 6.68 -5.17
N SER A 237 14.47 7.93 -5.30
CA SER A 237 15.85 8.27 -5.61
C SER A 237 16.81 8.08 -4.42
N ASN A 238 16.34 8.28 -3.18
CA ASN A 238 17.11 7.98 -1.96
C ASN A 238 16.67 6.67 -1.28
N HIS A 239 15.43 6.20 -1.49
CA HIS A 239 14.92 4.97 -0.87
C HIS A 239 14.15 4.09 -1.87
N ASN A 240 14.50 2.81 -2.01
CA ASN A 240 13.84 1.92 -2.99
C ASN A 240 12.33 1.73 -2.78
N ASN A 241 11.85 1.89 -1.54
CA ASN A 241 10.43 1.85 -1.17
C ASN A 241 9.75 3.23 -1.19
N GLY A 242 10.46 4.30 -1.55
CA GLY A 242 9.94 5.66 -1.56
C GLY A 242 8.76 5.87 -2.52
N TRP A 243 7.96 6.90 -2.26
CA TRP A 243 6.81 7.28 -3.07
C TRP A 243 7.08 8.58 -3.84
N PHE A 244 6.18 8.97 -4.76
CA PHE A 244 6.20 10.35 -5.25
C PHE A 244 5.74 11.27 -4.12
N ILE A 245 6.35 12.43 -3.98
CA ILE A 245 6.09 13.35 -2.86
C ILE A 245 5.63 14.69 -3.44
N VAL A 246 4.45 15.14 -3.04
CA VAL A 246 4.03 16.53 -3.19
C VAL A 246 4.41 17.26 -1.90
N ARG A 247 5.10 18.39 -2.00
CA ARG A 247 5.69 19.07 -0.85
C ARG A 247 5.54 20.59 -0.91
N SER A 248 5.37 21.23 0.25
CA SER A 248 5.59 22.67 0.44
C SER A 248 6.34 22.89 1.74
N THR A 249 7.31 23.79 1.73
CA THR A 249 8.10 24.16 2.91
C THR A 249 7.47 25.28 3.72
N VAL A 250 7.81 25.36 4.99
CA VAL A 250 7.33 26.42 5.90
C VAL A 250 8.06 27.75 5.61
N GLN A 251 7.31 28.85 5.49
CA GLN A 251 7.89 30.19 5.28
C GLN A 251 8.42 30.83 6.58
N ALA A 252 9.42 31.70 6.43
CA ALA A 252 9.97 32.49 7.52
C ALA A 252 8.90 33.30 8.25
N ASN A 253 8.89 33.24 9.59
CA ASN A 253 8.02 34.05 10.46
C ASN A 253 6.50 33.82 10.27
N VAL A 254 6.09 32.72 9.63
CA VAL A 254 4.67 32.37 9.47
C VAL A 254 4.28 31.27 10.45
N THR A 255 3.30 31.55 11.32
CA THR A 255 2.75 30.56 12.27
C THR A 255 1.32 30.15 11.94
N LYS A 256 0.51 31.03 11.36
CA LYS A 256 -0.87 30.74 10.97
C LYS A 256 -0.98 30.55 9.47
N GLY A 257 -1.52 29.41 9.06
CA GLY A 257 -1.54 29.01 7.65
C GLY A 257 -0.11 28.92 7.09
N ALA A 258 0.78 28.29 7.86
CA ALA A 258 2.17 28.05 7.46
C ALA A 258 2.22 27.16 6.20
N ILE A 259 1.25 26.24 6.09
CA ILE A 259 0.90 25.50 4.89
C ILE A 259 -0.61 25.64 4.70
N GLU A 260 -1.05 25.94 3.48
CA GLU A 260 -2.47 25.97 3.10
C GLU A 260 -2.63 25.42 1.69
N TRP A 261 -3.24 24.23 1.59
CA TRP A 261 -3.55 23.55 0.34
C TRP A 261 -5.06 23.38 0.19
N ILE A 262 -5.55 23.43 -1.04
CA ILE A 262 -6.87 22.91 -1.42
C ILE A 262 -6.63 21.69 -2.30
N VAL A 263 -7.17 20.56 -1.87
CA VAL A 263 -7.11 19.29 -2.60
C VAL A 263 -8.50 18.98 -3.12
N THR A 264 -8.58 18.73 -4.43
CA THR A 264 -9.82 18.43 -5.15
C THR A 264 -9.67 17.13 -5.92
N PRO A 265 -9.95 15.99 -5.29
CA PRO A 265 -10.06 14.71 -5.98
C PRO A 265 -11.26 14.72 -6.93
N ASN A 266 -11.11 14.13 -8.12
CA ASN A 266 -12.23 13.89 -9.03
C ASN A 266 -13.12 12.76 -8.49
N VAL A 267 -14.43 12.90 -8.64
CA VAL A 267 -15.42 11.87 -8.30
C VAL A 267 -16.29 11.59 -9.51
N VAL A 268 -16.35 10.32 -9.92
CA VAL A 268 -17.17 9.87 -11.05
C VAL A 268 -18.64 9.74 -10.61
N PRO A 269 -19.57 10.45 -11.27
CA PRO A 269 -20.99 10.36 -10.93
C PRO A 269 -21.54 8.95 -11.07
N GLY A 270 -22.28 8.49 -10.05
CA GLY A 270 -22.89 7.16 -10.05
C GLY A 270 -21.88 6.01 -9.93
N TRP A 271 -20.61 6.31 -9.61
CA TRP A 271 -19.63 5.27 -9.33
C TRP A 271 -20.13 4.35 -8.22
N LYS A 272 -19.82 3.06 -8.36
CA LYS A 272 -20.10 2.02 -7.37
C LYS A 272 -18.90 1.09 -7.36
N TYR A 273 -18.45 0.70 -6.17
CA TYR A 273 -17.36 -0.24 -6.05
C TYR A 273 -17.75 -1.59 -6.69
N ALA A 274 -16.96 -2.03 -7.66
CA ALA A 274 -17.18 -3.30 -8.33
C ALA A 274 -16.94 -4.45 -7.34
N PRO A 275 -17.79 -5.49 -7.31
CA PRO A 275 -17.55 -6.66 -6.47
C PRO A 275 -16.16 -7.27 -6.72
N VAL A 276 -15.41 -7.59 -5.67
CA VAL A 276 -14.13 -8.33 -5.79
C VAL A 276 -14.33 -9.74 -5.27
N ILE A 277 -14.17 -10.72 -6.17
CA ILE A 277 -14.35 -12.13 -5.84
C ILE A 277 -12.99 -12.75 -5.51
N GLN A 278 -12.77 -13.01 -4.22
CA GLN A 278 -11.57 -13.64 -3.70
C GLN A 278 -11.76 -15.17 -3.69
N VAL A 279 -11.00 -15.83 -4.55
CA VAL A 279 -10.88 -17.29 -4.61
C VAL A 279 -9.44 -17.70 -4.29
N SER A 280 -9.21 -18.95 -3.89
CA SER A 280 -7.85 -19.47 -3.84
C SER A 280 -7.21 -19.41 -5.23
N GLN A 281 -6.13 -18.65 -5.35
CA GLN A 281 -5.36 -18.52 -6.59
C GLN A 281 -4.68 -19.83 -7.01
N LEU A 282 -4.42 -20.73 -6.06
CA LEU A 282 -3.95 -22.09 -6.36
C LEU A 282 -5.13 -22.97 -6.80
N GLY A 283 -6.24 -22.87 -6.08
CA GLY A 283 -7.45 -23.64 -6.30
C GLY A 283 -7.84 -24.48 -5.09
N TYR A 284 -8.66 -25.50 -5.30
CA TYR A 284 -9.25 -26.30 -4.24
C TYR A 284 -9.05 -27.81 -4.42
N HIS A 285 -8.80 -28.52 -3.33
CA HIS A 285 -8.87 -29.98 -3.31
C HIS A 285 -10.34 -30.46 -3.42
N PRO A 286 -10.67 -31.52 -4.17
CA PRO A 286 -12.04 -32.04 -4.30
C PRO A 286 -12.74 -32.30 -2.96
N GLY A 287 -12.02 -32.89 -2.00
CA GLY A 287 -12.54 -33.23 -0.67
C GLY A 287 -12.50 -32.10 0.36
N GLN A 288 -12.06 -30.88 0.01
CA GLN A 288 -12.04 -29.75 0.95
C GLN A 288 -13.27 -28.85 0.79
N ARG A 289 -13.58 -28.10 1.84
CA ARG A 289 -14.58 -27.02 1.78
C ARG A 289 -14.11 -25.93 0.83
N LYS A 290 -14.98 -25.48 -0.07
CA LYS A 290 -14.67 -24.51 -1.12
C LYS A 290 -15.51 -23.25 -0.90
N LEU A 291 -14.83 -22.21 -0.43
CA LEU A 291 -15.44 -20.93 -0.10
C LEU A 291 -14.73 -19.81 -0.86
N ALA A 292 -15.50 -18.97 -1.52
CA ALA A 292 -15.02 -17.68 -2.01
C ALA A 292 -15.62 -16.56 -1.16
N VAL A 293 -14.87 -15.47 -1.00
CA VAL A 293 -15.32 -14.26 -0.32
C VAL A 293 -15.55 -13.19 -1.37
N VAL A 294 -16.67 -12.48 -1.29
CA VAL A 294 -16.99 -11.36 -2.16
C VAL A 294 -16.95 -10.09 -1.34
N GLU A 295 -16.03 -9.19 -1.68
CA GLU A 295 -16.02 -7.81 -1.19
C GLU A 295 -16.97 -6.96 -2.04
N LEU A 296 -17.82 -6.19 -1.39
CA LEU A 296 -18.90 -5.44 -2.00
C LEU A 296 -18.86 -3.98 -1.56
N ASP A 297 -19.41 -3.12 -2.40
CA ASP A 297 -19.75 -1.75 -2.05
C ASP A 297 -20.59 -1.73 -0.74
N PRO A 298 -20.30 -0.85 0.23
CA PRO A 298 -21.05 -0.78 1.48
C PRO A 298 -22.55 -0.52 1.28
N GLN A 299 -22.95 0.09 0.15
CA GLN A 299 -24.34 0.36 -0.21
C GLN A 299 -25.01 -0.82 -0.95
N ASP A 300 -24.26 -1.87 -1.32
CA ASP A 300 -24.79 -3.03 -2.04
C ASP A 300 -25.53 -4.00 -1.11
N THR A 301 -26.79 -3.67 -0.84
CA THR A 301 -27.64 -4.44 0.09
C THR A 301 -28.36 -5.62 -0.56
N VAL A 302 -28.44 -5.64 -1.89
CA VAL A 302 -29.14 -6.69 -2.65
C VAL A 302 -28.13 -7.75 -3.10
N LEU A 303 -28.15 -8.91 -2.44
CA LEU A 303 -27.27 -10.02 -2.79
C LEU A 303 -27.79 -10.76 -4.02
N GLN A 304 -26.94 -10.86 -5.04
CA GLN A 304 -27.21 -11.63 -6.26
C GLN A 304 -26.81 -13.09 -6.05
N ALA A 305 -27.42 -14.02 -6.80
CA ALA A 305 -26.96 -15.41 -6.82
C ALA A 305 -25.57 -15.50 -7.49
N PHE A 306 -24.75 -16.46 -7.07
CA PHE A 306 -23.50 -16.74 -7.77
C PHE A 306 -23.69 -17.85 -8.79
N ARG A 307 -22.84 -17.89 -9.80
CA ARG A 307 -22.76 -19.00 -10.75
C ARG A 307 -21.33 -19.52 -10.79
N LEU A 308 -21.20 -20.84 -10.82
CA LEU A 308 -19.94 -21.51 -11.07
C LEU A 308 -19.94 -22.00 -12.51
N PHE A 309 -18.85 -21.70 -13.23
CA PHE A 309 -18.61 -22.20 -14.57
C PHE A 309 -17.41 -23.13 -14.56
N ARG A 310 -17.49 -24.23 -15.30
CA ARG A 310 -16.32 -25.01 -15.70
C ARG A 310 -15.80 -24.46 -17.03
N VAL A 311 -14.49 -24.30 -17.13
CA VAL A 311 -13.82 -23.89 -18.35
C VAL A 311 -13.50 -25.15 -19.15
N GLU A 312 -14.16 -25.29 -20.30
CA GLU A 312 -14.03 -26.40 -21.24
C GLU A 312 -13.42 -25.89 -22.57
N PRO A 313 -13.01 -26.77 -23.51
CA PRO A 313 -12.48 -26.34 -24.81
C PRO A 313 -13.43 -25.44 -25.62
N SER A 314 -14.73 -25.57 -25.40
CA SER A 314 -15.77 -24.73 -26.03
C SER A 314 -16.04 -23.42 -25.29
N GLY A 315 -15.34 -23.15 -24.19
CA GLY A 315 -15.56 -22.01 -23.30
C GLY A 315 -16.23 -22.37 -21.98
N LYS A 316 -16.86 -21.37 -21.35
CA LYS A 316 -17.49 -21.50 -20.02
C LYS A 316 -18.80 -22.29 -20.10
N VAL A 317 -18.91 -23.37 -19.34
CA VAL A 317 -20.12 -24.18 -19.18
C VAL A 317 -20.65 -24.02 -17.76
N PRO A 318 -21.92 -23.63 -17.56
CA PRO A 318 -22.48 -23.47 -16.21
C PRO A 318 -22.56 -24.82 -15.50
N VAL A 319 -22.15 -24.85 -14.24
CA VAL A 319 -22.13 -26.05 -13.38
C VAL A 319 -23.14 -25.91 -12.26
N GLU A 320 -23.11 -24.78 -11.56
CA GLU A 320 -23.92 -24.55 -10.38
C GLU A 320 -24.42 -23.10 -10.35
N THR A 321 -25.60 -22.89 -9.80
CA THR A 321 -26.06 -21.59 -9.31
C THR A 321 -26.39 -21.74 -7.84
N GLY A 322 -25.74 -20.93 -7.01
CA GLY A 322 -25.86 -21.04 -5.55
C GLY A 322 -26.29 -19.73 -4.90
N VAL A 323 -26.71 -19.84 -3.65
CA VAL A 323 -27.15 -18.71 -2.83
C VAL A 323 -25.95 -18.06 -2.16
N VAL A 324 -25.87 -16.74 -2.27
CA VAL A 324 -24.86 -15.93 -1.60
C VAL A 324 -25.29 -15.64 -0.17
N ARG A 325 -24.39 -15.84 0.78
CA ARG A 325 -24.65 -15.57 2.19
C ARG A 325 -23.95 -14.30 2.61
N TYR A 326 -24.68 -13.36 3.18
CA TYR A 326 -24.08 -12.22 3.86
C TYR A 326 -23.18 -12.73 4.99
N TRP A 327 -21.94 -12.24 5.03
CA TRP A 327 -20.97 -12.60 6.07
C TRP A 327 -20.92 -11.52 7.15
N GLY A 328 -20.79 -10.25 6.75
CA GLY A 328 -20.60 -9.15 7.69
C GLY A 328 -20.08 -7.89 7.01
N ASN A 329 -19.91 -6.83 7.79
CA ASN A 329 -19.17 -5.64 7.38
C ASN A 329 -17.79 -5.70 8.03
N PHE A 330 -16.75 -5.33 7.30
CA PHE A 330 -15.41 -5.19 7.84
C PHE A 330 -14.73 -3.97 7.23
N LEU A 331 -14.25 -3.07 8.09
CA LEU A 331 -13.72 -1.76 7.70
C LEU A 331 -14.69 -1.00 6.77
N ARG A 332 -14.26 -0.68 5.55
CA ARG A 332 -15.00 0.12 4.56
C ARG A 332 -15.98 -0.69 3.71
N TYR A 333 -15.93 -2.02 3.78
CA TYR A 333 -16.63 -2.89 2.84
C TYR A 333 -17.66 -3.81 3.50
N ARG A 334 -18.56 -4.30 2.66
CA ARG A 334 -19.52 -5.35 2.97
C ARG A 334 -19.02 -6.65 2.36
N TYR A 335 -19.16 -7.76 3.10
CA TYR A 335 -18.67 -9.05 2.65
C TYR A 335 -19.77 -10.11 2.59
N ALA A 336 -19.65 -10.98 1.61
CA ALA A 336 -20.48 -12.15 1.43
C ALA A 336 -19.62 -13.38 1.12
N THR A 337 -20.19 -14.58 1.26
CA THR A 337 -19.52 -15.84 0.97
C THR A 337 -20.28 -16.68 -0.04
N LEU A 338 -19.52 -17.32 -0.93
CA LEU A 338 -19.98 -18.27 -1.95
C LEU A 338 -19.48 -19.66 -1.54
N ASP A 339 -20.38 -20.59 -1.21
CA ASP A 339 -20.00 -21.97 -0.87
C ASP A 339 -20.41 -22.89 -2.03
N PHE A 340 -19.42 -23.52 -2.65
CA PHE A 340 -19.55 -24.43 -3.79
C PHE A 340 -18.84 -25.76 -3.48
N SER A 341 -18.85 -26.15 -2.20
CA SER A 341 -18.15 -27.33 -1.69
C SER A 341 -18.60 -28.64 -2.34
N GLU A 342 -19.85 -28.70 -2.82
CA GLU A 342 -20.41 -29.88 -3.48
C GLU A 342 -19.76 -30.20 -4.83
N VAL A 343 -19.04 -29.25 -5.44
CA VAL A 343 -18.34 -29.47 -6.72
C VAL A 343 -17.00 -30.11 -6.46
N ASP A 344 -16.86 -31.40 -6.78
CA ASP A 344 -15.66 -32.21 -6.58
C ASP A 344 -14.97 -32.64 -7.89
N THR A 345 -15.65 -32.46 -9.02
CA THR A 345 -15.13 -32.87 -10.33
C THR A 345 -13.86 -32.08 -10.65
N PRO A 346 -12.75 -32.74 -10.98
CA PRO A 346 -11.53 -32.03 -11.32
C PRO A 346 -11.67 -31.19 -12.60
N GLY A 347 -11.11 -29.98 -12.59
CA GLY A 347 -11.19 -29.06 -13.73
C GLY A 347 -10.70 -27.65 -13.43
N ILE A 348 -10.87 -26.77 -14.40
CA ILE A 348 -10.67 -25.32 -14.28
C ILE A 348 -12.04 -24.67 -14.16
N TYR A 349 -12.17 -23.72 -13.25
CA TYR A 349 -13.44 -23.11 -12.90
C TYR A 349 -13.31 -21.59 -12.78
N GLU A 350 -14.42 -20.91 -12.98
CA GLU A 350 -14.58 -19.47 -12.71
C GLU A 350 -15.88 -19.24 -11.94
N LEU A 351 -15.85 -18.34 -10.96
CA LEU A 351 -17.03 -17.90 -10.22
C LEU A 351 -17.51 -16.57 -10.74
N SER A 352 -18.82 -16.39 -10.87
CA SER A 352 -19.42 -15.09 -11.12
C SER A 352 -20.34 -14.67 -9.99
N TYR A 353 -20.29 -13.39 -9.63
CA TYR A 353 -21.26 -12.71 -8.79
C TYR A 353 -21.82 -11.51 -9.58
N GLY A 354 -23.08 -11.60 -9.99
CA GLY A 354 -23.65 -10.66 -10.97
C GLY A 354 -22.90 -10.73 -12.31
N GLU A 355 -22.37 -9.60 -12.75
CA GLU A 355 -21.58 -9.48 -13.99
C GLU A 355 -20.07 -9.68 -13.75
N THR A 356 -19.61 -9.60 -12.50
CA THR A 356 -18.19 -9.79 -12.18
C THR A 356 -17.83 -11.27 -12.15
N SER A 357 -16.68 -11.62 -12.74
CA SER A 357 -16.10 -12.96 -12.68
C SER A 357 -14.76 -12.95 -11.94
N SER A 358 -14.45 -14.03 -11.22
CA SER A 358 -13.12 -14.28 -10.68
C SER A 358 -12.12 -14.59 -11.80
N HIS A 359 -10.83 -14.59 -11.48
CA HIS A 359 -9.85 -15.29 -12.29
C HIS A 359 -10.12 -16.82 -12.25
N PRO A 360 -9.63 -17.59 -13.25
CA PRO A 360 -9.79 -19.04 -13.25
C PRO A 360 -8.98 -19.70 -12.14
N PHE A 361 -9.54 -20.73 -11.53
CA PHE A 361 -8.90 -21.53 -10.49
C PHE A 361 -9.13 -23.02 -10.72
N ARG A 362 -8.28 -23.87 -10.14
CA ARG A 362 -8.36 -25.32 -10.31
C ARG A 362 -9.21 -25.95 -9.19
N ILE A 363 -9.95 -27.01 -9.51
CA ILE A 363 -10.35 -28.02 -8.53
C ILE A 363 -9.59 -29.28 -8.92
N ALA A 364 -8.69 -29.76 -8.06
CA ALA A 364 -7.83 -30.90 -8.35
C ALA A 364 -7.22 -31.51 -7.08
N ALA A 365 -7.04 -32.83 -7.06
CA ALA A 365 -6.43 -33.51 -5.93
C ALA A 365 -4.95 -33.11 -5.70
N ASP A 366 -4.29 -32.60 -6.73
CA ASP A 366 -2.88 -32.22 -6.73
C ASP A 366 -2.66 -30.70 -6.68
N VAL A 367 -3.66 -29.92 -6.26
CA VAL A 367 -3.62 -28.46 -6.35
C VAL A 367 -2.46 -27.82 -5.58
N TYR A 368 -1.98 -28.48 -4.51
CA TYR A 368 -0.85 -28.04 -3.70
C TYR A 368 0.46 -28.72 -4.05
N LYS A 369 0.48 -29.63 -5.03
CA LYS A 369 1.64 -30.50 -5.31
C LYS A 369 2.80 -29.77 -5.97
N ARG A 370 2.53 -28.89 -6.94
CA ARG A 370 3.55 -28.15 -7.70
C ARG A 370 3.17 -26.71 -7.96
N ASN A 371 4.18 -25.86 -8.13
CA ASN A 371 4.08 -24.42 -8.39
C ASN A 371 3.40 -23.66 -7.23
N THR A 372 3.60 -24.14 -5.99
CA THR A 372 2.94 -23.59 -4.80
C THR A 372 3.98 -23.15 -3.77
N TRP A 373 4.68 -24.11 -3.16
CA TRP A 373 5.72 -23.89 -2.16
C TRP A 373 7.12 -23.92 -2.76
N GLN A 374 7.29 -24.49 -3.96
CA GLN A 374 8.58 -24.59 -4.63
C GLN A 374 9.26 -23.22 -4.81
N PRO A 375 8.57 -22.14 -5.22
CA PRO A 375 9.21 -20.84 -5.34
C PRO A 375 9.84 -20.34 -4.04
N THR A 376 9.33 -20.76 -2.87
CA THR A 376 9.95 -20.43 -1.59
C THR A 376 11.32 -21.08 -1.45
N LEU A 377 11.48 -22.34 -1.87
CA LEU A 377 12.74 -23.08 -1.76
C LEU A 377 13.69 -22.82 -2.94
N GLU A 378 13.14 -22.62 -4.14
CA GLU A 378 13.90 -22.43 -5.37
C GLU A 378 14.37 -20.98 -5.53
N TYR A 379 13.61 -20.00 -5.05
CA TYR A 379 13.91 -18.58 -5.23
C TYR A 379 14.06 -17.82 -3.93
N TYR A 380 13.01 -17.76 -3.10
CA TYR A 380 13.01 -16.86 -1.93
C TYR A 380 14.17 -17.16 -0.96
N LEU A 381 14.31 -18.40 -0.49
CA LEU A 381 15.39 -18.77 0.42
C LEU A 381 16.78 -18.59 -0.22
N PRO A 382 17.05 -19.07 -1.45
CA PRO A 382 18.33 -18.80 -2.13
C PRO A 382 18.66 -17.31 -2.27
N VAL A 383 17.70 -16.48 -2.70
CA VAL A 383 17.90 -15.04 -2.92
C VAL A 383 18.11 -14.28 -1.61
N GLN A 384 17.60 -14.79 -0.49
CA GLN A 384 17.86 -14.21 0.82
C GLN A 384 19.23 -14.64 1.39
N MET A 385 19.98 -15.57 0.77
CA MET A 385 21.22 -16.06 1.38
C MET A 385 22.27 -14.97 1.54
N CYS A 386 22.59 -14.63 2.79
CA CYS A 386 23.67 -13.70 3.11
C CYS A 386 25.04 -14.37 2.92
N HIS A 387 26.11 -13.58 2.73
CA HIS A 387 27.49 -14.06 2.55
C HIS A 387 27.73 -14.90 1.30
N MET A 388 26.74 -15.07 0.44
CA MET A 388 26.79 -15.88 -0.77
C MET A 388 26.65 -15.00 -2.00
N ARG A 389 27.27 -15.40 -3.11
CA ARG A 389 26.88 -14.92 -4.43
C ARG A 389 25.75 -15.80 -4.94
N VAL A 390 24.62 -15.21 -5.33
CA VAL A 390 23.46 -15.96 -5.79
C VAL A 390 23.23 -15.74 -7.28
N ASN A 391 23.31 -16.83 -8.03
CA ASN A 391 23.16 -16.84 -9.49
C ASN A 391 21.92 -17.67 -9.90
N GLU A 392 21.38 -17.32 -11.06
CA GLU A 392 20.38 -18.08 -11.79
C GLU A 392 20.79 -18.04 -13.28
N LYS A 393 21.59 -19.01 -13.71
CA LYS A 393 22.20 -19.03 -15.05
C LYS A 393 22.98 -17.74 -15.32
N TYR A 394 22.50 -16.91 -16.26
CA TYR A 394 23.13 -15.63 -16.60
C TYR A 394 22.69 -14.47 -15.71
N ARG A 395 21.66 -14.65 -14.88
CA ARG A 395 21.20 -13.66 -13.92
C ARG A 395 21.99 -13.77 -12.63
N VAL A 396 22.37 -12.62 -12.09
CA VAL A 396 22.93 -12.50 -10.75
C VAL A 396 21.88 -11.80 -9.91
N TRP A 397 21.40 -12.45 -8.86
CA TRP A 397 20.45 -11.84 -7.93
C TRP A 397 21.16 -10.84 -7.04
N HIS A 398 22.29 -11.24 -6.46
CA HIS A 398 23.23 -10.34 -5.81
C HIS A 398 24.66 -10.93 -5.76
N GLY A 399 25.63 -10.04 -5.52
CA GLY A 399 27.02 -10.42 -5.25
C GLY A 399 27.22 -10.97 -3.83
N ARG A 400 28.46 -11.31 -3.48
CA ARG A 400 28.79 -11.77 -2.13
C ARG A 400 28.72 -10.58 -1.16
N CYS A 401 27.66 -10.51 -0.35
CA CYS A 401 27.39 -9.42 0.59
C CYS A 401 27.96 -9.70 2.00
N HIS A 402 28.08 -8.64 2.82
CA HIS A 402 28.33 -8.66 4.27
C HIS A 402 29.52 -9.52 4.75
N MET A 403 30.59 -9.61 3.96
CA MET A 403 31.73 -10.49 4.27
C MET A 403 32.58 -10.04 5.47
N ASP A 404 32.34 -8.82 5.94
CA ASP A 404 32.87 -8.22 7.15
C ASP A 404 32.06 -8.56 8.41
N ASP A 405 30.98 -9.33 8.29
CA ASP A 405 30.23 -9.81 9.45
C ASP A 405 31.11 -10.70 10.37
N ALA A 406 31.17 -10.44 11.67
CA ALA A 406 30.55 -9.32 12.40
C ALA A 406 31.47 -8.78 13.50
N LEU A 407 31.13 -7.59 14.00
CA LEU A 407 31.72 -7.05 15.23
C LEU A 407 30.80 -7.33 16.42
N MET A 408 31.39 -7.65 17.57
CA MET A 408 30.64 -7.80 18.82
C MET A 408 30.00 -6.46 19.22
N ALA A 409 28.69 -6.46 19.46
CA ALA A 409 27.95 -5.24 19.78
C ALA A 409 28.52 -4.51 21.02
N PRO A 410 28.43 -3.17 21.07
CA PRO A 410 28.72 -2.41 22.28
C PRO A 410 27.82 -2.84 23.44
N THR A 411 28.37 -3.03 24.64
CA THR A 411 27.55 -3.29 25.84
C THR A 411 26.71 -2.07 26.21
N ASN A 412 25.54 -2.29 26.81
CA ASN A 412 24.56 -1.25 27.16
C ASN A 412 24.11 -0.43 25.95
N HIS A 413 23.93 -1.08 24.81
CA HIS A 413 23.53 -0.45 23.55
C HIS A 413 22.10 -0.82 23.18
N ASN A 414 21.27 0.19 22.91
CA ASN A 414 19.96 0.02 22.31
C ASN A 414 20.07 0.33 20.82
N HIS A 415 19.94 -0.71 20.00
CA HIS A 415 20.00 -0.64 18.55
C HIS A 415 18.58 -0.59 17.97
N PHE A 416 18.45 -0.32 16.67
CA PHE A 416 17.15 -0.41 15.99
C PHE A 416 16.67 -1.86 15.90
N ASP A 417 15.39 -2.02 15.53
CA ASP A 417 14.68 -3.30 15.39
C ASP A 417 14.64 -4.17 16.65
N GLY A 418 14.63 -3.53 17.82
CA GLY A 418 14.48 -4.17 19.11
C GLY A 418 15.74 -4.86 19.64
N TYR A 419 16.88 -4.74 18.96
CA TYR A 419 18.14 -5.30 19.43
C TYR A 419 18.70 -4.50 20.61
N PHE A 420 18.86 -5.18 21.75
CA PHE A 420 19.43 -4.59 22.97
C PHE A 420 20.57 -5.44 23.51
N GLN A 421 21.78 -4.86 23.58
CA GLN A 421 22.93 -5.50 24.22
C GLN A 421 23.03 -5.04 25.68
N GLY A 422 22.96 -6.00 26.60
CA GLY A 422 23.12 -5.77 28.03
C GLY A 422 24.54 -5.37 28.45
N PRO A 423 24.83 -5.36 29.76
CA PRO A 423 26.10 -4.84 30.32
C PRO A 423 27.33 -5.74 30.07
N SER A 424 27.14 -6.92 29.49
CA SER A 424 28.22 -7.86 29.14
C SER A 424 27.93 -8.53 27.81
N THR A 425 28.97 -8.98 27.10
CA THR A 425 28.88 -9.68 25.81
C THR A 425 28.49 -11.16 25.94
N LEU A 426 28.45 -11.71 27.17
CA LEU A 426 28.12 -13.11 27.47
C LEU A 426 29.06 -14.14 26.79
N CYS A 427 30.21 -13.69 26.30
CA CYS A 427 31.22 -14.52 25.63
C CYS A 427 32.62 -13.89 25.81
N ASP A 428 33.63 -14.48 25.17
CA ASP A 428 35.03 -14.05 25.30
C ASP A 428 35.39 -12.84 24.42
N TYR A 429 34.52 -12.44 23.49
CA TYR A 429 34.70 -11.24 22.68
C TYR A 429 34.31 -9.99 23.46
N ARG A 430 35.10 -8.93 23.32
CA ARG A 430 34.77 -7.59 23.83
C ARG A 430 34.03 -6.81 22.76
N SER A 431 33.33 -5.75 23.17
CA SER A 431 32.67 -4.83 22.23
C SER A 431 33.64 -4.32 21.17
N GLY A 432 33.23 -4.40 19.90
CA GLY A 432 34.02 -4.04 18.74
C GLY A 432 35.05 -5.08 18.30
N ASP A 433 35.27 -6.17 19.05
CA ASP A 433 36.12 -7.26 18.57
C ASP A 433 35.44 -7.97 17.38
N PRO A 434 36.19 -8.35 16.33
CA PRO A 434 35.66 -9.16 15.24
C PRO A 434 35.34 -10.57 15.73
N VAL A 435 34.12 -11.04 15.42
CA VAL A 435 33.63 -12.36 15.78
C VAL A 435 33.87 -13.31 14.60
N VAL A 436 34.76 -14.27 14.78
CA VAL A 436 35.18 -15.18 13.71
C VAL A 436 34.09 -16.19 13.38
N GLY A 437 33.79 -16.35 12.09
CA GLY A 437 32.92 -17.40 11.56
C GLY A 437 31.46 -17.02 11.36
N LEU A 438 31.06 -15.79 11.69
CA LEU A 438 29.68 -15.32 11.49
C LEU A 438 29.36 -14.90 10.04
N ASN A 439 30.37 -14.64 9.21
CA ASN A 439 30.20 -14.39 7.78
C ASN A 439 29.97 -15.66 6.93
N SER A 440 29.28 -16.68 7.44
CA SER A 440 29.19 -18.01 6.83
C SER A 440 27.74 -18.45 6.55
N GLY A 441 27.08 -17.77 5.63
CA GLY A 441 25.73 -18.10 5.18
C GLY A 441 24.64 -17.43 6.04
N GLY A 442 23.48 -18.09 6.16
CA GLY A 442 22.27 -17.50 6.74
C GLY A 442 21.38 -16.88 5.67
N TRP A 443 20.26 -16.29 6.11
CA TRP A 443 19.28 -15.60 5.26
C TRP A 443 19.00 -14.22 5.83
N HIS A 444 19.05 -13.18 5.00
CA HIS A 444 18.52 -11.86 5.35
C HIS A 444 17.10 -12.02 5.90
N ASP A 445 16.81 -11.45 7.08
CA ASP A 445 15.63 -11.81 7.88
C ASP A 445 14.31 -11.39 7.23
N ALA A 446 14.28 -10.18 6.67
CA ALA A 446 13.11 -9.68 5.96
C ALA A 446 13.50 -8.86 4.71
N GLY A 447 13.01 -7.63 4.60
CA GLY A 447 13.33 -6.72 3.49
C GLY A 447 14.64 -5.96 3.68
N ASP A 448 15.20 -6.01 4.88
CA ASP A 448 16.52 -5.54 5.27
C ASP A 448 17.56 -6.67 5.13
N TYR A 449 18.76 -6.47 5.67
CA TYR A 449 19.87 -7.42 5.55
C TYR A 449 20.35 -8.01 6.87
N ASP A 450 19.63 -7.78 7.98
CA ASP A 450 20.02 -8.31 9.27
C ASP A 450 19.86 -9.84 9.32
N LEU A 451 20.65 -10.48 10.18
CA LEU A 451 20.59 -11.92 10.44
C LEU A 451 20.07 -12.18 11.85
N ARG A 452 18.79 -12.56 11.95
CA ARG A 452 18.13 -12.78 13.24
C ARG A 452 18.10 -14.24 13.66
N VAL A 453 18.74 -14.56 14.78
CA VAL A 453 18.87 -15.95 15.27
C VAL A 453 17.52 -16.61 15.54
N GLU A 454 16.54 -15.90 16.12
CA GLU A 454 15.23 -16.48 16.46
C GLU A 454 14.44 -16.87 15.20
N SER A 455 14.40 -15.97 14.21
CA SER A 455 13.72 -16.21 12.92
C SER A 455 14.40 -17.32 12.12
N GLN A 456 15.73 -17.33 12.09
CA GLN A 456 16.56 -18.36 11.47
C GLN A 456 16.27 -19.74 12.07
N ALA A 457 16.35 -19.86 13.40
CA ALA A 457 16.09 -21.11 14.10
C ALA A 457 14.67 -21.63 13.85
N GLY A 458 13.68 -20.74 13.85
CA GLY A 458 12.30 -21.08 13.51
C GLY A 458 12.14 -21.57 12.08
N THR A 459 12.81 -20.93 11.12
CA THR A 459 12.80 -21.31 9.70
C THR A 459 13.46 -22.66 9.49
N VAL A 460 14.67 -22.88 10.02
CA VAL A 460 15.37 -24.17 9.94
C VAL A 460 14.54 -25.30 10.54
N HIS A 461 13.95 -25.07 11.73
CA HIS A 461 13.09 -26.06 12.36
C HIS A 461 11.89 -26.44 11.48
N ARG A 462 11.22 -25.45 10.86
CA ARG A 462 10.10 -25.72 9.94
C ARG A 462 10.54 -26.48 8.69
N LEU A 463 11.68 -26.14 8.10
CA LEU A 463 12.21 -26.85 6.94
C LEU A 463 12.54 -28.31 7.28
N ALA A 464 13.14 -28.56 8.44
CA ALA A 464 13.39 -29.92 8.93
C ALA A 464 12.08 -30.70 9.13
N MET A 465 11.08 -30.09 9.77
CA MET A 465 9.76 -30.69 9.93
C MET A 465 9.10 -30.99 8.58
N MET A 466 9.27 -30.15 7.55
CA MET A 466 8.73 -30.43 6.22
C MET A 466 9.32 -31.70 5.60
N ILE A 467 10.61 -31.94 5.80
CA ILE A 467 11.28 -33.17 5.34
C ILE A 467 10.78 -34.38 6.15
N GLU A 468 10.74 -34.28 7.48
CA GLU A 468 10.36 -35.40 8.36
C GLU A 468 8.88 -35.79 8.22
N GLU A 469 7.98 -34.82 8.14
CA GLU A 469 6.52 -35.07 8.10
C GLU A 469 6.02 -35.44 6.71
N PHE A 470 6.59 -34.86 5.66
CA PHE A 470 6.10 -35.05 4.28
C PHE A 470 7.04 -35.84 3.37
N GLY A 471 8.22 -36.24 3.86
CA GLY A 471 9.23 -36.93 3.05
C GLY A 471 9.70 -36.08 1.88
N LEU A 472 9.87 -34.77 2.11
CA LEU A 472 10.25 -33.84 1.06
C LEU A 472 11.68 -34.11 0.58
N ASP A 473 11.81 -34.34 -0.73
CA ASP A 473 13.08 -34.61 -1.42
C ASP A 473 13.13 -33.73 -2.68
N HIS A 474 13.45 -32.44 -2.50
CA HIS A 474 13.36 -31.43 -3.54
C HIS A 474 14.72 -30.80 -3.82
N ASP A 475 15.44 -31.39 -4.77
CA ASP A 475 16.73 -30.88 -5.26
C ASP A 475 16.53 -30.02 -6.52
N ALA A 476 16.70 -28.70 -6.35
CA ALA A 476 16.62 -27.73 -7.44
C ALA A 476 17.73 -26.67 -7.41
N THR A 477 18.45 -26.52 -6.30
CA THR A 477 19.42 -25.44 -6.08
C THR A 477 20.69 -26.02 -5.46
N SER A 478 21.85 -25.72 -6.03
CA SER A 478 23.13 -26.11 -5.44
C SER A 478 23.69 -24.99 -4.57
N VAL A 479 24.27 -25.37 -3.42
CA VAL A 479 24.87 -24.45 -2.45
C VAL A 479 26.30 -24.89 -2.16
N ASP A 480 27.27 -24.18 -2.72
CA ASP A 480 28.70 -24.40 -2.46
C ASP A 480 29.17 -23.43 -1.36
N GLN A 481 29.17 -23.90 -0.12
CA GLN A 481 29.57 -23.12 1.05
C GLN A 481 31.05 -22.70 1.03
N GLU A 482 31.93 -23.51 0.44
CA GLU A 482 33.37 -23.19 0.35
C GLU A 482 33.62 -22.06 -0.66
N LYS A 483 33.00 -22.16 -1.84
CA LYS A 483 33.08 -21.11 -2.86
C LYS A 483 32.16 -19.93 -2.56
N LYS A 484 31.24 -20.06 -1.60
CA LYS A 484 30.19 -19.10 -1.27
C LYS A 484 29.36 -18.72 -2.49
N VAL A 485 28.88 -19.74 -3.21
CA VAL A 485 28.06 -19.59 -4.42
C VAL A 485 26.81 -20.43 -4.31
N VAL A 486 25.69 -19.86 -4.75
CA VAL A 486 24.41 -20.53 -4.92
C VAL A 486 24.04 -20.49 -6.39
N GLU A 487 23.66 -21.63 -6.96
CA GLU A 487 23.14 -21.73 -8.32
C GLU A 487 21.70 -22.25 -8.28
N ILE A 488 20.75 -21.34 -8.47
CA ILE A 488 19.33 -21.66 -8.60
C ILE A 488 19.11 -22.46 -9.88
N HIS A 489 18.23 -23.46 -9.82
CA HIS A 489 17.89 -24.36 -10.93
C HIS A 489 19.10 -25.14 -11.46
N GLN A 490 19.94 -25.58 -10.53
CA GLN A 490 21.09 -26.43 -10.78
C GLN A 490 21.18 -27.47 -9.64
N PRO A 491 20.50 -28.62 -9.78
CA PRO A 491 20.54 -29.67 -8.77
C PRO A 491 21.95 -30.26 -8.65
N ASP A 492 22.35 -30.64 -7.44
CA ASP A 492 23.66 -31.24 -7.14
C ASP A 492 23.58 -32.65 -6.51
N GLY A 493 22.37 -33.21 -6.42
CA GLY A 493 22.09 -34.50 -5.80
C GLY A 493 21.91 -34.42 -4.28
N ARG A 494 21.82 -33.22 -3.68
CA ARG A 494 21.61 -33.00 -2.24
C ARG A 494 20.34 -32.14 -2.02
N PRO A 495 19.18 -32.78 -1.77
CA PRO A 495 17.91 -32.10 -1.56
C PRO A 495 17.85 -31.27 -0.27
#